data_AF-A0A6I4IU84-F1
#
_entry.id   AF-A0A6I4IU84-F1
#
_cell.length_a   1.000
_cell.length_b   1.000
_cell.length_c   1.000
_cell.angle_alpha   90.00
_cell.angle_beta   90.00
_cell.angle_gamma   90.00
#
_symmetry.space_group_name_H-M   'P 1'
#
loop_
_entity.id
_entity.type
_entity.pdbx_description
1 polymer ?
#
loop_
_entity_poly.entity_id
_entity_poly.type
_entity_poly.pdbx_seq_one_letter_code
_entity_poly.pdbx_strand_id
1 'polypeptide(L)'
;MDSFLRKYMLIDTLSLKLNCNKATFIEKFKENVEPSNLSFSPFEAFSGGTKLYKGNLDNSTFKIQKKQQLFNNRRQSPIATGKIIENINDIKLDIEINGITPFMKFFFVFIVFSYLFGFTILLVISFKDTNFAFLPIPFLIVHAAFMIGIPFFIIKSSVKHFKQEMEREFHFWLR
;
A
#
# COMPACT_ATOMS: atom_id res chain seq x y z
N MET A 1 -4.13 -13.84 10.68
CA MET A 1 -4.27 -13.01 9.46
C MET A 1 -2.92 -12.44 9.04
N ASP A 2 -2.21 -11.75 9.95
CA ASP A 2 -0.92 -11.12 9.64
C ASP A 2 0.19 -12.09 9.23
N SER A 3 0.20 -13.31 9.79
CA SER A 3 1.14 -14.35 9.40
C SER A 3 1.04 -14.73 7.91
N PHE A 4 -0.17 -14.73 7.34
CA PHE A 4 -0.38 -14.95 5.91
C PHE A 4 0.19 -13.78 5.11
N LEU A 5 -0.18 -12.54 5.46
CA LEU A 5 0.27 -11.34 4.75
C LEU A 5 1.79 -11.19 4.77
N ARG A 6 2.43 -11.52 5.89
CA ARG A 6 3.89 -11.55 6.02
C ARG A 6 4.52 -12.68 5.22
N LYS A 7 3.96 -13.90 5.29
CA LYS A 7 4.42 -15.06 4.50
C LYS A 7 4.44 -14.76 3.00
N TYR A 8 3.44 -14.04 2.51
CA TYR A 8 3.31 -13.68 1.10
C TYR A 8 3.95 -12.32 0.72
N MET A 9 4.66 -11.67 1.66
CA MET A 9 5.35 -10.39 1.46
C MET A 9 4.41 -9.24 1.03
N LEU A 10 3.17 -9.26 1.50
CA LEU A 10 2.22 -8.15 1.38
C LEU A 10 2.35 -7.17 2.55
N ILE A 11 2.92 -7.65 3.65
CA ILE A 11 3.42 -6.85 4.78
C ILE A 11 4.87 -7.27 5.00
N ASP A 12 5.77 -6.31 5.16
CA ASP A 12 7.16 -6.57 5.50
C ASP A 12 7.60 -5.62 6.63
N THR A 13 8.68 -5.98 7.31
CA THR A 13 9.28 -5.18 8.37
C THR A 13 10.69 -4.77 7.98
N LEU A 14 11.09 -3.60 8.45
CA LEU A 14 12.41 -3.02 8.28
C LEU A 14 12.83 -2.46 9.64
N SER A 15 14.03 -2.83 10.09
CA SER A 15 14.63 -2.26 11.29
C SER A 15 15.88 -1.51 10.87
N LEU A 16 15.93 -0.21 11.18
CA LEU A 16 17.05 0.66 10.83
C LEU A 16 17.66 1.23 12.10
N LYS A 17 18.98 1.33 12.10
CA LYS A 17 19.72 2.04 13.14
C LYS A 17 20.30 3.32 12.53
N LEU A 18 19.94 4.46 13.09
CA LEU A 18 20.35 5.77 12.60
C LEU A 18 21.15 6.49 13.69
N ASN A 19 22.33 7.00 13.33
CA ASN A 19 23.22 7.72 14.23
C ASN A 19 22.79 9.19 14.36
N CYS A 20 21.57 9.42 14.85
CA CYS A 20 21.04 10.74 15.14
C CYS A 20 20.20 10.68 16.42
N ASN A 21 19.93 11.85 17.00
CA ASN A 21 18.98 11.95 18.09
C ASN A 21 17.54 12.01 17.54
N LYS A 22 16.58 11.74 18.42
CA LYS A 22 15.16 11.75 18.06
C LYS A 22 14.67 13.11 17.55
N ALA A 23 15.15 14.21 18.13
CA ALA A 23 14.74 15.56 17.75
C ALA A 23 15.13 15.89 16.29
N THR A 24 16.37 15.58 15.91
CA THR A 24 16.91 15.75 14.55
C THR A 24 16.12 14.92 13.55
N PHE A 25 15.79 13.66 13.88
CA PHE A 25 14.95 12.84 13.00
C PHE A 25 13.56 13.46 12.81
N ILE A 26 12.93 13.93 13.88
CA ILE A 26 11.60 14.55 13.81
C ILE A 26 11.62 15.81 12.93
N GLU A 27 12.65 16.64 13.06
CA GLU A 27 12.85 17.84 12.25
C GLU A 27 13.01 17.47 10.76
N LYS A 28 13.93 16.55 10.44
CA LYS A 28 14.16 16.09 9.06
C LYS A 28 12.94 15.40 8.45
N PHE A 29 12.17 14.68 9.26
CA PHE A 29 10.90 14.10 8.82
C PHE A 29 9.91 15.21 8.44
N LYS A 30 9.74 16.24 9.27
CA LYS A 30 8.84 17.37 8.98
C LYS A 30 9.27 18.19 7.78
N GLU A 31 10.57 18.33 7.52
CA GLU A 31 11.10 18.97 6.32
C GLU A 31 10.70 18.21 5.05
N ASN A 32 10.85 16.88 5.03
CA ASN A 32 10.68 16.05 3.82
C ASN A 32 9.27 15.49 3.62
N VAL A 33 8.42 15.51 4.66
CA VAL A 33 7.07 14.91 4.62
C VAL A 33 5.99 15.98 4.74
N GLU A 34 4.96 15.87 3.90
CA GLU A 34 3.75 16.71 3.95
C GLU A 34 2.77 16.15 5.01
N PRO A 35 2.31 16.94 5.99
CA PRO A 35 1.34 16.48 6.99
C PRO A 35 0.06 15.95 6.34
N SER A 36 -0.33 14.71 6.67
CA SER A 36 -1.52 14.07 6.12
C SER A 36 -2.04 12.94 7.02
N ASN A 37 -3.35 12.77 7.05
CA ASN A 37 -4.03 11.66 7.75
C ASN A 37 -4.02 10.35 6.95
N LEU A 38 -3.37 10.31 5.78
CA LEU A 38 -3.24 9.14 4.90
C LEU A 38 -4.59 8.56 4.43
N SER A 39 -5.65 9.37 4.44
CA SER A 39 -6.94 9.01 3.86
C SER A 39 -6.88 8.95 2.34
N PHE A 40 -7.79 8.18 1.74
CA PHE A 40 -7.96 8.15 0.29
C PHE A 40 -8.44 9.52 -0.18
N SER A 41 -7.72 10.12 -1.13
CA SER A 41 -8.09 11.38 -1.79
C SER A 41 -8.09 11.17 -3.30
N PRO A 42 -9.26 11.18 -3.98
CA PRO A 42 -9.37 10.82 -5.40
C PRO A 42 -8.69 11.79 -6.37
N PHE A 43 -8.25 12.97 -5.90
CA PHE A 43 -7.59 14.00 -6.72
C PHE A 43 -6.23 14.43 -6.15
N GLU A 44 -5.58 13.58 -5.37
CA GLU A 44 -4.28 13.87 -4.76
C GLU A 44 -3.21 14.25 -5.80
N ALA A 45 -3.26 13.64 -6.98
CA ALA A 45 -2.33 13.90 -8.07
C ALA A 45 -2.43 15.33 -8.64
N PHE A 46 -3.52 16.05 -8.36
CA PHE A 46 -3.73 17.45 -8.72
C PHE A 46 -3.40 18.43 -7.58
N SER A 47 -3.02 17.93 -6.40
CA SER A 47 -2.63 18.78 -5.28
C SER A 47 -1.18 19.26 -5.45
N GLY A 48 -0.98 20.57 -5.54
CA GLY A 48 0.29 21.24 -5.87
C GLY A 48 1.41 21.18 -4.82
N GLY A 49 1.46 20.15 -3.99
CA GLY A 49 2.52 19.98 -2.99
C GLY A 49 3.83 19.50 -3.61
N THR A 50 4.94 20.14 -3.24
CA THR A 50 6.28 19.85 -3.78
C THR A 50 6.94 18.63 -3.14
N LYS A 51 6.47 18.20 -1.96
CA LYS A 51 7.03 17.06 -1.23
C LYS A 51 6.60 15.72 -1.83
N LEU A 52 7.54 14.78 -1.88
CA LEU A 52 7.33 13.43 -2.43
C LEU A 52 6.54 12.51 -1.49
N TYR A 53 6.58 12.80 -0.20
CA TYR A 53 5.98 11.96 0.83
C TYR A 53 4.91 12.73 1.59
N LYS A 54 3.88 12.00 2.02
CA LYS A 54 2.86 12.48 2.94
C LYS A 54 2.80 11.56 4.15
N GLY A 55 2.39 12.09 5.30
CA GLY A 55 2.40 11.32 6.51
C GLY A 55 2.10 12.13 7.76
N ASN A 56 2.07 11.46 8.89
CA ASN A 56 1.97 12.09 10.19
C ASN A 56 3.04 11.53 11.12
N LEU A 57 3.43 12.36 12.08
CA LEU A 57 4.38 12.00 13.10
C LEU A 57 3.79 12.38 14.44
N ASP A 58 3.81 11.42 15.34
CA ASP A 58 3.49 11.54 16.75
C ASP A 58 4.80 11.41 17.57
N ASN A 59 4.73 11.56 18.89
CA ASN A 59 5.92 11.61 19.75
C ASN A 59 6.83 10.38 19.67
N SER A 60 6.33 9.20 19.29
CA SER A 60 7.13 7.97 19.19
C SER A 60 6.80 7.11 17.97
N THR A 61 5.81 7.53 17.18
CA THR A 61 5.37 6.77 16.01
C THR A 61 5.20 7.69 14.82
N PHE A 62 5.39 7.15 13.62
CA PHE A 62 5.14 7.90 12.40
C PHE A 62 4.46 7.01 11.38
N LYS A 63 3.70 7.63 10.48
CA LYS A 63 3.22 6.98 9.26
C LYS A 63 3.65 7.78 8.06
N ILE A 64 4.10 7.10 7.03
CA ILE A 64 4.56 7.71 5.80
C ILE A 64 4.06 6.92 4.59
N GLN A 65 3.67 7.64 3.56
CA GLN A 65 3.24 7.10 2.28
C GLN A 65 3.76 8.00 1.16
N LYS A 66 4.15 7.40 0.04
CA LYS A 66 4.53 8.17 -1.15
C LYS A 66 3.29 8.82 -1.78
N LYS A 67 3.38 10.12 -2.08
CA LYS A 67 2.31 10.88 -2.72
C LYS A 67 2.04 10.34 -4.13
N GLN A 68 0.77 10.28 -4.51
CA GLN A 68 0.42 9.95 -5.90
C GLN A 68 0.66 11.20 -6.77
N GLN A 69 1.50 11.07 -7.79
CA GLN A 69 1.78 12.13 -8.76
C GLN A 69 1.33 11.67 -10.16
N LEU A 70 0.77 12.61 -10.93
CA LEU A 70 0.51 12.37 -12.36
C LEU A 70 1.84 11.97 -13.02
N PHE A 71 1.80 10.95 -13.90
CA PHE A 71 2.96 10.41 -14.62
C PHE A 71 3.99 9.60 -13.81
N ASN A 72 3.81 9.42 -12.50
CA ASN A 72 4.65 8.46 -11.76
C ASN A 72 4.11 7.03 -11.95
N ASN A 73 4.92 6.15 -12.53
CA ASN A 73 4.51 4.79 -12.91
C ASN A 73 4.25 3.87 -11.69
N ARG A 74 4.65 4.29 -10.48
CA ARG A 74 4.40 3.56 -9.24
C ARG A 74 3.06 3.98 -8.63
N ARG A 75 1.95 3.54 -9.24
CA ARG A 75 0.59 3.90 -8.79
C ARG A 75 0.23 3.39 -7.40
N GLN A 76 0.96 2.40 -6.88
CA GLN A 76 0.72 1.85 -5.56
C GLN A 76 1.78 2.32 -4.56
N SER A 77 1.31 3.03 -3.54
CA SER A 77 2.10 3.54 -2.43
C SER A 77 1.72 2.79 -1.15
N PRO A 78 2.56 1.86 -0.66
CA PRO A 78 2.35 1.21 0.63
C PRO A 78 2.39 2.24 1.75
N ILE A 79 1.80 1.89 2.90
CA ILE A 79 1.87 2.72 4.10
C ILE A 79 2.93 2.11 5.02
N ALA A 80 3.99 2.87 5.31
CA ALA A 80 4.96 2.51 6.34
C ALA A 80 4.53 3.12 7.67
N THR A 81 4.44 2.29 8.71
CA THR A 81 4.22 2.71 10.10
C THR A 81 5.47 2.39 10.90
N GLY A 82 6.15 3.40 11.42
CA GLY A 82 7.37 3.25 12.19
C GLY A 82 7.20 3.59 13.66
N LYS A 83 7.97 2.90 14.51
CA LYS A 83 8.20 3.25 15.91
C LYS A 83 9.63 3.74 16.08
N ILE A 84 9.79 4.84 16.78
CA ILE A 84 11.08 5.46 17.11
C ILE A 84 11.48 5.00 18.51
N ILE A 85 12.54 4.22 18.59
CA ILE A 85 13.12 3.75 19.84
C ILE A 85 14.42 4.53 20.04
N GLU A 86 14.47 5.34 21.09
CA GLU A 86 15.61 6.20 21.41
C GLU A 86 16.59 5.46 22.32
N ASN A 87 17.85 5.42 21.91
CA ASN A 87 18.97 5.00 22.74
C ASN A 87 19.87 6.21 23.02
N ILE A 88 20.93 6.00 23.80
CA ILE A 88 21.78 7.09 24.32
C ILE A 88 22.38 7.98 23.20
N ASN A 89 22.86 7.37 22.10
CA ASN A 89 23.54 8.09 21.01
C ASN A 89 22.94 7.83 19.62
N ASP A 90 21.92 6.98 19.53
CA ASP A 90 21.32 6.55 18.28
C ASP A 90 19.82 6.31 18.43
N ILE A 91 19.12 6.28 17.31
CA ILE A 91 17.74 5.83 17.26
C ILE A 91 17.65 4.54 16.47
N LYS A 92 16.75 3.67 16.92
CA LYS A 92 16.31 2.49 16.19
C LYS A 92 14.89 2.74 15.68
N LEU A 93 14.71 2.60 14.37
CA LEU A 93 13.40 2.67 13.73
C LEU A 93 12.93 1.25 13.42
N ASP A 94 11.81 0.86 14.03
CA ASP A 94 11.12 -0.38 13.68
C ASP A 94 9.91 -0.03 12.82
N ILE A 95 9.99 -0.36 11.53
CA ILE A 95 9.06 0.04 10.49
C ILE A 95 8.32 -1.18 9.97
N GLU A 96 7.00 -1.09 9.93
CA GLU A 96 6.12 -2.03 9.25
C GLU A 96 5.60 -1.40 7.97
N ILE A 97 5.79 -2.09 6.84
CA ILE A 97 5.35 -1.65 5.53
C ILE A 97 4.14 -2.48 5.13
N ASN A 98 2.99 -1.84 5.00
CA ASN A 98 1.74 -2.47 4.63
C ASN A 98 1.32 -2.09 3.21
N GLY A 99 1.31 -3.07 2.31
CA GLY A 99 0.88 -2.88 0.93
C GLY A 99 -0.64 -2.87 0.74
N ILE A 100 -1.41 -3.32 1.73
CA ILE A 100 -2.88 -3.36 1.69
C ILE A 100 -3.43 -2.00 2.11
N THR A 101 -3.46 -1.09 1.15
CA THR A 101 -4.06 0.25 1.32
C THR A 101 -5.59 0.19 1.39
N PRO A 102 -6.26 1.22 1.92
CA PRO A 102 -7.73 1.31 1.91
C PRO A 102 -8.33 1.12 0.50
N PHE A 103 -7.67 1.66 -0.52
CA PHE A 103 -8.07 1.49 -1.91
C PHE A 103 -8.00 0.02 -2.36
N MET A 104 -6.95 -0.72 -1.98
CA MET A 104 -6.85 -2.16 -2.30
C MET A 104 -7.93 -2.97 -1.60
N LYS A 105 -8.25 -2.65 -0.34
CA LYS A 105 -9.38 -3.30 0.36
C LYS A 105 -10.69 -3.07 -0.38
N PHE A 106 -10.96 -1.81 -0.76
CA PHE A 106 -12.14 -1.47 -1.56
C PHE A 106 -12.15 -2.23 -2.90
N PHE A 107 -11.02 -2.28 -3.61
CA PHE A 107 -10.90 -2.98 -4.88
C PHE A 107 -11.18 -4.49 -4.77
N PHE A 108 -10.65 -5.17 -3.75
CA PHE A 108 -10.93 -6.60 -3.54
C PHE A 108 -12.39 -6.86 -3.15
N VAL A 109 -12.99 -6.01 -2.30
CA VAL A 109 -14.43 -6.09 -1.98
C VAL A 109 -15.27 -5.89 -3.23
N PHE A 110 -14.92 -4.89 -4.05
CA PHE A 110 -15.59 -4.61 -5.32
C PHE A 110 -15.50 -5.79 -6.28
N ILE A 111 -14.32 -6.40 -6.45
CA ILE A 111 -14.14 -7.61 -7.26
C ILE A 111 -15.08 -8.73 -6.81
N VAL A 112 -15.08 -9.06 -5.52
CA VAL A 112 -15.92 -10.14 -4.98
C VAL A 112 -17.39 -9.84 -5.25
N PHE A 113 -17.82 -8.62 -5.00
CA PHE A 113 -19.18 -8.18 -5.30
C PHE A 113 -19.53 -8.29 -6.80
N SER A 114 -18.66 -7.82 -7.69
CA SER A 114 -18.89 -7.88 -9.14
C SER A 114 -19.02 -9.32 -9.65
N TYR A 115 -18.20 -10.25 -9.15
CA TYR A 115 -18.29 -11.65 -9.54
C TYR A 115 -19.52 -12.35 -8.98
N LEU A 116 -19.88 -12.10 -7.72
CA LEU A 116 -21.12 -12.64 -7.14
C LEU A 116 -22.35 -12.15 -7.91
N PHE A 117 -22.38 -10.85 -8.23
CA PHE A 117 -23.46 -10.26 -9.00
C PHE A 117 -23.55 -10.84 -10.42
N GLY A 118 -22.41 -10.91 -11.12
CA GLY A 118 -22.33 -11.50 -12.46
C GLY A 118 -22.74 -12.97 -12.50
N PHE A 119 -22.29 -13.77 -11.51
CA PHE A 119 -22.65 -15.19 -11.40
C PHE A 119 -24.15 -15.38 -11.12
N THR A 120 -24.74 -14.53 -10.29
CA THR A 120 -26.18 -14.55 -10.01
C THR A 120 -26.99 -14.29 -11.29
N ILE A 121 -26.60 -13.28 -12.09
CA ILE A 121 -27.26 -13.00 -13.38
C ILE A 121 -27.15 -14.20 -14.32
N LEU A 122 -25.96 -14.78 -14.43
CA LEU A 122 -25.73 -15.95 -15.28
C LEU A 122 -26.58 -17.16 -14.86
N LEU A 123 -26.71 -17.40 -13.55
CA LEU A 123 -27.58 -18.45 -13.03
C LEU A 123 -29.05 -18.19 -13.40
N VAL A 124 -29.55 -16.97 -13.21
CA VAL A 124 -30.94 -16.60 -13.54
C VAL A 124 -31.22 -16.80 -15.04
N ILE A 125 -30.30 -16.40 -15.92
CA ILE A 125 -30.43 -16.61 -17.36
C ILE A 125 -30.43 -18.11 -17.69
N SER A 126 -29.51 -18.88 -17.09
CA SER A 126 -29.41 -20.33 -17.30
C SER A 126 -30.65 -21.10 -16.88
N PHE A 127 -31.40 -20.64 -15.86
CA PHE A 127 -32.67 -21.26 -15.47
C PHE A 127 -33.84 -20.90 -16.41
N LYS A 128 -33.74 -19.79 -17.15
CA LYS A 128 -34.81 -19.27 -18.01
C LYS A 128 -34.67 -19.71 -19.46
N ASP A 129 -33.45 -19.89 -19.95
CA ASP A 129 -33.15 -20.24 -21.33
C ASP A 129 -32.47 -21.60 -21.42
N THR A 130 -33.18 -22.59 -21.97
CA THR A 130 -32.68 -23.96 -22.17
C THR A 130 -31.57 -24.06 -23.22
N ASN A 131 -31.38 -23.02 -24.05
CA ASN A 131 -30.30 -22.95 -25.04
C ASN A 131 -29.06 -22.21 -24.51
N PHE A 132 -29.03 -21.84 -23.24
CA PHE A 132 -27.91 -21.11 -22.67
C PHE A 132 -26.63 -21.97 -22.65
N ALA A 133 -25.64 -21.57 -23.44
CA ALA A 133 -24.34 -22.23 -23.47
C ALA A 133 -23.47 -21.77 -22.30
N PHE A 134 -22.96 -22.72 -21.50
CA PHE A 134 -22.01 -22.46 -20.40
C PHE A 134 -20.60 -22.02 -20.86
N LEU A 135 -20.43 -21.72 -22.15
CA LEU A 135 -19.19 -21.25 -22.78
C LEU A 135 -18.49 -20.08 -22.05
N PRO A 136 -19.19 -19.11 -21.42
CA PRO A 136 -18.52 -18.01 -20.73
C PRO A 136 -17.82 -18.41 -19.42
N ILE A 137 -18.15 -19.56 -18.81
CA ILE A 137 -17.69 -19.91 -17.46
C ILE A 137 -16.15 -20.03 -17.38
N PRO A 138 -15.47 -20.78 -18.28
CA PRO A 138 -14.01 -20.87 -18.24
C PRO A 138 -13.33 -19.50 -18.40
N PHE A 139 -13.87 -18.63 -19.25
CA PHE A 139 -13.34 -17.27 -19.45
C PHE A 139 -13.47 -16.43 -18.17
N LEU A 140 -14.59 -16.52 -17.46
CA LEU A 140 -14.80 -15.82 -16.19
C LEU A 140 -13.84 -16.28 -15.09
N ILE A 141 -13.56 -17.59 -15.01
CA ILE A 141 -12.59 -18.13 -14.05
C ILE A 141 -11.19 -17.59 -14.34
N VAL A 142 -10.76 -17.63 -15.60
CA VAL A 142 -9.45 -17.10 -16.02
C VAL A 142 -9.37 -15.58 -15.76
N HIS A 143 -10.42 -14.84 -16.09
CA HIS A 143 -10.50 -13.41 -15.83
C HIS A 143 -10.45 -13.10 -14.32
N ALA A 144 -11.14 -13.88 -13.48
CA ALA A 144 -11.08 -13.76 -12.02
C ALA A 144 -9.67 -14.00 -11.47
N ALA A 145 -8.99 -15.03 -11.99
CA ALA A 145 -7.62 -15.32 -11.62
C ALA A 145 -6.68 -14.14 -11.93
N PHE A 146 -6.83 -13.49 -13.09
CA PHE A 146 -6.05 -12.29 -13.42
C PHE A 146 -6.42 -11.09 -12.54
N MET A 147 -7.71 -10.84 -12.33
CA MET A 147 -8.19 -9.71 -11.53
C MET A 147 -7.76 -9.78 -10.07
N ILE A 148 -7.47 -10.97 -9.54
CA ILE A 148 -6.91 -11.17 -8.20
C ILE A 148 -5.38 -11.25 -8.23
N GLY A 149 -4.83 -12.01 -9.18
CA GLY A 149 -3.41 -12.31 -9.28
C GLY A 149 -2.57 -11.08 -9.60
N ILE A 150 -2.97 -10.27 -10.58
CA ILE A 150 -2.21 -9.07 -10.98
C ILE A 150 -2.05 -8.10 -9.80
N PRO A 151 -3.11 -7.64 -9.11
CA PRO A 151 -2.96 -6.76 -7.95
C PRO A 151 -2.11 -7.36 -6.84
N PHE A 152 -2.21 -8.67 -6.60
CA PHE A 152 -1.38 -9.35 -5.61
C PHE A 152 0.12 -9.18 -5.91
N PHE A 153 0.54 -9.39 -7.17
CA PHE A 153 1.93 -9.17 -7.57
C PHE A 153 2.33 -7.69 -7.52
N ILE A 154 1.43 -6.76 -7.87
CA ILE A 154 1.68 -5.32 -7.76
C ILE A 154 1.90 -4.93 -6.29
N ILE A 155 1.07 -5.39 -5.36
CA ILE A 155 1.23 -5.15 -3.92
C ILE A 155 2.59 -5.65 -3.45
N LYS A 156 2.93 -6.90 -3.77
CA LYS A 156 4.21 -7.52 -3.36
C LYS A 156 5.42 -6.74 -3.88
N SER A 157 5.40 -6.37 -5.16
CA SER A 157 6.46 -5.56 -5.78
C SER A 157 6.57 -4.19 -5.12
N SER A 158 5.42 -3.55 -4.87
CA SER A 158 5.33 -2.24 -4.23
C SER A 158 5.94 -2.24 -2.82
N VAL A 159 5.62 -3.24 -1.98
CA VAL A 159 6.21 -3.40 -0.64
C VAL A 159 7.72 -3.56 -0.70
N LYS A 160 8.22 -4.44 -1.58
CA LYS A 160 9.67 -4.67 -1.75
C LYS A 160 10.41 -3.40 -2.15
N HIS A 161 9.91 -2.67 -3.14
CA HIS A 161 10.55 -1.44 -3.60
C HIS A 161 10.44 -0.32 -2.58
N PHE A 162 9.31 -0.20 -1.89
CA PHE A 162 9.12 0.84 -0.87
C PHE A 162 10.02 0.61 0.34
N LYS A 163 10.29 -0.65 0.72
CA LYS A 163 11.28 -0.98 1.75
C LYS A 163 12.68 -0.45 1.43
N GLN A 164 13.17 -0.77 0.23
CA GLN A 164 14.47 -0.30 -0.25
C GLN A 164 14.52 1.23 -0.37
N GLU A 165 13.41 1.84 -0.77
CA GLU A 165 13.27 3.29 -0.86
C GLU A 165 13.36 3.93 0.54
N MET A 166 12.61 3.46 1.54
CA MET A 166 12.65 4.01 2.90
C MET A 166 14.02 3.88 3.56
N GLU A 167 14.70 2.74 3.38
CA GLU A 167 16.07 2.56 3.86
C GLU A 167 17.01 3.63 3.28
N ARG A 168 17.00 3.82 1.96
CA ARG A 168 17.83 4.83 1.29
C ARG A 168 17.50 6.26 1.73
N GLU A 169 16.21 6.59 1.78
CA GLU A 169 15.75 7.97 1.98
C GLU A 169 15.99 8.44 3.40
N PHE A 170 15.79 7.59 4.42
CA PHE A 170 16.10 7.95 5.80
C PHE A 170 17.60 8.14 6.04
N HIS A 171 18.45 7.35 5.40
CA HIS A 171 19.90 7.60 5.42
C HIS A 171 20.26 8.90 4.68
N PHE A 172 19.58 9.23 3.59
CA PHE A 172 19.82 10.44 2.82
C PHE A 172 19.40 11.72 3.57
N TRP A 173 18.24 11.71 4.25
CA TRP A 173 17.75 12.88 5.00
C TRP A 173 18.61 13.26 6.21
N LEU A 174 19.39 12.30 6.72
CA LEU A 174 20.22 12.45 7.92
C LEU A 174 21.71 12.65 7.60
N ARG A 175 22.08 12.68 6.32
CA ARG A 175 23.42 13.03 5.87
C ARG A 175 23.59 14.54 5.74
#